data_AF-A0A3C1LZ82-F1
#
_entry.id   AF-A0A3C1LZ82-F1
#
_cell.length_a   1.000
_cell.length_b   1.000
_cell.length_c   1.000
_cell.angle_alpha   90.00
_cell.angle_beta   90.00
_cell.angle_gamma   90.00
#
_symmetry.space_group_name_H-M   'P 1'
#
loop_
_entity.id
_entity.type
_entity.pdbx_description
1 polymer ?
#
loop_
_entity_poly.entity_id
_entity_poly.type
_entity_poly.pdbx_seq_one_letter_code
_entity_poly.pdbx_strand_id
1 'polypeptide(L)'
;MVALVDTHVHVNFPELATDLAAVRQRWQAQGVIRLVHSCVTPDEFGTLQAIAERCPEVAIAVGLHPLSTAGFWQAAVGDRIAELAQSDRRVVAIGETGLDFYKATNQEEQIAAFTRQIEIAQALDLPLIVH
;
A
#
# COMPACT_ATOMS: atom_id res chain seq x y z
N MET A 1 25.05 9.08 11.14
CA MET A 1 23.70 8.51 11.28
C MET A 1 23.57 7.34 10.31
N VAL A 2 22.91 6.27 10.72
CA VAL A 2 22.62 5.11 9.86
C VAL A 2 21.50 5.50 8.90
N ALA A 3 21.61 5.11 7.63
CA ALA A 3 20.53 5.27 6.66
C ALA A 3 19.50 4.15 6.84
N LEU A 4 18.25 4.51 7.10
CA LEU A 4 17.14 3.60 7.32
C LEU A 4 16.15 3.67 6.17
N VAL A 5 15.55 2.51 5.85
CA VAL A 5 14.42 2.39 4.93
C VAL A 5 13.27 1.78 5.73
N ASP A 6 12.14 2.47 5.77
CA ASP A 6 10.91 1.94 6.34
C ASP A 6 10.09 1.28 5.23
N THR A 7 10.04 -0.05 5.21
CA THR A 7 9.43 -0.79 4.10
C THR A 7 7.91 -0.83 4.16
N HIS A 8 7.28 -0.30 5.22
CA HIS A 8 5.82 -0.35 5.35
C HIS A 8 5.26 0.73 6.28
N VAL A 9 4.58 1.73 5.73
CA VAL A 9 3.95 2.80 6.52
C VAL A 9 2.52 3.10 6.06
N HIS A 10 1.72 3.66 6.99
CA HIS A 10 0.40 4.22 6.70
C HIS A 10 0.28 5.65 7.22
N VAL A 11 1.08 6.57 6.68
CA VAL A 11 1.13 7.98 7.14
C VAL A 11 -0.12 8.79 6.75
N ASN A 12 -1.06 8.19 6.03
CA ASN A 12 -2.38 8.76 5.72
C ASN A 12 -3.41 8.52 6.84
N PHE A 13 -3.10 7.69 7.84
CA PHE A 13 -4.02 7.42 8.93
C PHE A 13 -4.34 8.71 9.73
N PRO A 14 -5.57 8.86 10.24
CA PRO A 14 -6.05 10.11 10.84
C PRO A 14 -5.14 10.65 11.95
N GLU A 15 -4.48 9.77 12.71
CA GLU A 15 -3.56 10.09 13.80
C GLU A 15 -2.29 10.81 13.32
N LEU A 16 -1.91 10.62 12.05
CA LEU A 16 -0.70 11.19 11.43
C LEU A 16 -1.02 12.23 10.35
N ALA A 17 -2.25 12.22 9.81
CA ALA A 17 -2.65 13.05 8.68
C ALA A 17 -2.70 14.56 8.99
N THR A 18 -2.87 14.95 10.25
CA THR A 18 -3.06 16.35 10.66
C THR A 18 -1.81 17.22 10.46
N ASP A 19 -0.60 16.65 10.56
CA ASP A 19 0.65 17.39 10.35
C ASP A 19 1.73 16.53 9.68
N LEU A 20 1.52 16.22 8.40
CA LEU A 20 2.47 15.47 7.58
C LEU A 20 3.88 16.09 7.57
N ALA A 21 4.00 17.42 7.68
CA ALA A 21 5.29 18.09 7.67
C ALA A 21 6.09 17.80 8.95
N ALA A 22 5.45 17.89 10.12
CA ALA A 22 6.08 17.51 11.38
C ALA A 22 6.36 16.01 11.47
N VAL A 23 5.47 15.15 10.96
CA VAL A 23 5.73 13.70 10.88
C VAL A 23 6.96 13.45 10.01
N ARG A 24 7.08 14.12 8.86
CA ARG A 24 8.23 14.02 7.96
C ARG A 24 9.54 14.40 8.61
N GLN A 25 9.56 15.54 9.31
CA GLN A 25 10.73 16.00 10.02
C GLN A 25 11.22 14.97 11.05
N ARG A 26 10.30 14.28 11.74
CA ARG A 26 10.65 13.27 12.73
C ARG A 26 11.35 12.06 12.11
N TRP A 27 10.85 11.50 11.01
CA TRP A 27 11.52 10.33 10.39
C TRP A 27 12.88 10.72 9.78
N GLN A 28 12.98 11.90 9.17
CA GLN A 28 14.25 12.39 8.61
C GLN A 28 15.31 12.59 9.70
N ALA A 29 14.92 13.13 10.86
CA ALA A 29 15.82 13.30 12.00
C ALA A 29 16.36 11.98 12.57
N GLN A 30 15.68 10.86 12.33
CA GLN A 30 16.14 9.51 12.71
C GLN A 30 16.96 8.82 11.62
N GLY A 31 17.16 9.46 10.46
CA GLY A 31 17.90 8.87 9.34
C GLY A 31 17.06 7.99 8.42
N VAL A 32 15.72 8.08 8.48
CA VAL A 32 14.84 7.41 7.50
C VAL A 32 14.91 8.18 6.17
N ILE A 33 15.51 7.54 5.18
CA ILE A 33 15.78 8.16 3.87
C ILE A 33 14.81 7.71 2.78
N ARG A 34 14.07 6.63 2.99
CA ARG A 34 13.06 6.08 2.07
C ARG A 34 11.96 5.36 2.84
N LEU A 35 10.74 5.43 2.31
CA LEU A 35 9.57 4.78 2.87
C LEU A 35 8.75 4.12 1.75
N VAL A 36 8.05 3.03 2.03
CA VAL A 36 7.01 2.47 1.16
C VAL A 36 5.66 2.57 1.86
N HIS A 37 4.76 3.35 1.29
CA HIS A 37 3.40 3.53 1.79
C HIS A 37 2.46 2.56 1.09
N SER A 38 1.74 1.74 1.85
CA SER A 38 0.90 0.67 1.32
C SER A 38 -0.58 1.04 1.36
N CYS A 39 -1.26 0.82 0.23
CA CYS A 39 -2.71 0.88 0.15
C CYS A 39 -3.36 -0.14 1.11
N VAL A 40 -4.34 0.29 1.90
CA VAL A 40 -5.32 -0.60 2.54
C VAL A 40 -6.44 -0.97 1.56
N THR A 41 -6.86 0.00 0.74
CA THR A 41 -7.76 -0.19 -0.41
C THR A 41 -7.19 0.57 -1.62
N PRO A 42 -7.55 0.22 -2.86
CA PRO A 42 -7.13 1.01 -4.02
C PRO A 42 -7.73 2.42 -4.06
N ASP A 43 -8.78 2.70 -3.29
CA ASP A 43 -9.46 4.00 -3.28
C ASP A 43 -8.61 5.10 -2.63
N GLU A 44 -7.69 4.76 -1.72
CA GLU A 44 -6.80 5.75 -1.10
C GLU A 44 -5.60 6.13 -1.96
N PHE A 45 -5.42 5.51 -3.13
CA PHE A 45 -4.26 5.75 -4.00
C PHE A 45 -4.04 7.24 -4.30
N GLY A 46 -5.11 8.00 -4.56
CA GLY A 46 -5.00 9.44 -4.81
C GLY A 46 -4.43 10.22 -3.62
N THR A 47 -4.75 9.80 -2.38
CA THR A 47 -4.17 10.37 -1.16
C THR A 47 -2.69 10.02 -1.04
N LEU A 48 -2.30 8.78 -1.34
CA LEU A 48 -0.90 8.34 -1.31
C LEU A 48 -0.07 9.06 -2.39
N GLN A 49 -0.62 9.27 -3.58
CA GLN A 49 0.02 10.09 -4.62
C GLN A 49 0.29 11.51 -4.13
N ALA A 50 -0.70 12.17 -3.53
CA ALA A 50 -0.54 13.51 -2.98
C ALA A 50 0.52 13.56 -1.85
N ILE A 51 0.62 12.52 -1.03
CA ILE A 51 1.68 12.38 -0.02
C ILE A 51 3.04 12.26 -0.69
N ALA A 52 3.19 11.37 -1.67
CA ALA A 52 4.44 11.13 -2.38
C ALA A 52 4.88 12.33 -3.25
N GLU A 53 3.96 13.22 -3.64
CA GLU A 53 4.31 14.49 -4.29
C GLU A 53 4.98 15.45 -3.32
N ARG A 54 4.48 15.50 -2.07
CA ARG A 54 5.01 16.35 -1.00
C ARG A 54 6.26 15.75 -0.34
N CYS A 55 6.42 14.43 -0.42
CA CYS A 55 7.46 13.65 0.24
C CYS A 55 8.15 12.74 -0.79
N PRO A 56 9.12 13.23 -1.58
CA PRO A 56 9.75 12.47 -2.66
C PRO A 56 10.49 11.19 -2.22
N GLU A 57 10.79 11.04 -0.93
CA GLU A 57 11.35 9.81 -0.36
C GLU A 57 10.33 8.66 -0.23
N VAL A 58 9.03 8.94 -0.38
CA VAL A 58 7.93 7.99 -0.26
C VAL A 58 7.65 7.32 -1.61
N ALA A 59 7.74 6.00 -1.64
CA ALA A 59 7.22 5.14 -2.69
C ALA A 59 5.85 4.58 -2.28
N ILE A 60 5.13 4.01 -3.24
CA ILE A 60 3.75 3.52 -3.06
C ILE A 60 3.70 2.01 -3.34
N ALA A 61 2.92 1.28 -2.56
CA ALA A 61 2.41 -0.03 -2.91
C ALA A 61 0.89 0.06 -3.10
N VAL A 62 0.37 -0.56 -4.15
CA VAL A 62 -1.06 -0.56 -4.46
C VAL A 62 -1.64 -1.94 -4.22
N GLY A 63 -2.72 -2.03 -3.46
CA GLY A 63 -3.33 -3.30 -3.10
C GLY A 63 -4.65 -3.17 -2.39
N LEU A 64 -5.16 -4.32 -1.97
CA LEU A 64 -6.33 -4.49 -1.13
C LEU A 64 -5.96 -5.41 0.04
N HIS A 65 -5.97 -4.83 1.24
CA HIS A 65 -5.66 -5.51 2.50
C HIS A 65 -6.71 -6.61 2.79
N PRO A 66 -6.32 -7.76 3.40
CA PRO A 66 -7.23 -8.89 3.63
C PRO A 66 -8.52 -8.50 4.37
N LEU A 67 -8.41 -7.69 5.41
CA LEU A 67 -9.58 -7.26 6.21
C LEU A 67 -10.52 -6.28 5.48
N SER A 68 -10.11 -5.75 4.34
CA SER A 68 -10.92 -4.85 3.51
C SER A 68 -11.62 -5.58 2.37
N THR A 69 -11.49 -6.90 2.27
CA THR A 69 -12.08 -7.69 1.17
C THR A 69 -13.60 -7.89 1.33
N ALA A 70 -14.10 -7.98 2.56
CA ALA A 70 -15.48 -8.33 2.88
C ALA A 70 -16.51 -7.41 2.20
N GLY A 71 -17.21 -7.95 1.19
CA GLY A 71 -18.22 -7.20 0.43
C GLY A 71 -17.66 -6.09 -0.46
N PHE A 72 -16.34 -5.95 -0.54
CA PHE A 72 -15.63 -5.00 -1.39
C PHE A 72 -14.97 -5.69 -2.59
N TRP A 73 -14.52 -6.94 -2.41
CA TRP A 73 -13.83 -7.68 -3.46
C TRP A 73 -14.75 -7.99 -4.65
N GLN A 74 -14.27 -7.65 -5.84
CA GLN A 74 -14.85 -8.01 -7.13
C GLN A 74 -13.76 -7.98 -8.20
N ALA A 75 -13.95 -8.66 -9.34
CA ALA A 75 -12.93 -8.73 -10.40
C ALA A 75 -12.45 -7.34 -10.86
N ALA A 76 -13.37 -6.37 -10.99
CA ALA A 76 -13.06 -4.99 -11.37
C ALA A 76 -12.12 -4.27 -10.38
N VAL A 77 -12.09 -4.67 -9.10
CA VAL A 77 -11.14 -4.12 -8.12
C VAL A 77 -9.72 -4.62 -8.43
N GLY A 78 -9.56 -5.87 -8.84
CA GLY A 78 -8.27 -6.38 -9.33
C GLY A 78 -7.78 -5.63 -10.56
N ASP A 79 -8.66 -5.38 -11.53
CA ASP A 79 -8.31 -4.62 -12.74
C ASP A 79 -7.91 -3.18 -12.38
N ARG A 80 -8.64 -2.55 -11.45
CA ARG A 80 -8.29 -1.23 -10.91
C ARG A 80 -6.91 -1.21 -10.25
N ILE A 81 -6.57 -2.23 -9.45
CA ILE A 81 -5.23 -2.33 -8.83
C ILE A 81 -4.14 -2.40 -9.91
N ALA A 82 -4.34 -3.20 -10.96
CA ALA A 82 -3.37 -3.33 -12.06
C ALA A 82 -3.20 -2.02 -12.85
N GLU A 83 -4.29 -1.28 -13.09
CA GLU A 83 -4.26 0.05 -13.71
C GLU A 83 -3.46 1.05 -12.86
N LEU A 84 -3.78 1.13 -11.57
CA LEU A 84 -3.15 2.07 -10.64
C LEU A 84 -1.66 1.77 -10.47
N ALA A 85 -1.27 0.49 -10.43
CA ALA A 85 0.13 0.08 -10.30
C ALA A 85 1.01 0.55 -11.46
N GLN A 86 0.44 0.76 -12.64
CA GLN A 86 1.15 1.26 -13.83
C GLN A 86 1.01 2.77 -14.01
N SER A 87 0.12 3.43 -13.26
CA SER A 87 -0.23 4.83 -13.45
C SER A 87 0.81 5.82 -12.91
N ASP A 88 1.71 5.38 -12.02
CA ASP A 88 2.69 6.24 -11.37
C ASP A 88 4.01 5.50 -11.15
N ARG A 89 5.11 6.09 -11.59
CA ARG A 89 6.47 5.53 -11.43
C ARG A 89 6.91 5.36 -9.97
N ARG A 90 6.20 5.97 -9.02
CA ARG A 90 6.46 5.84 -7.59
C ARG A 90 5.84 4.57 -7.01
N VAL A 91 4.99 3.87 -7.76
CA VAL A 91 4.54 2.53 -7.37
C VAL A 91 5.70 1.55 -7.54
N VAL A 92 6.04 0.85 -6.47
CA VAL A 92 7.18 -0.07 -6.43
C VAL A 92 6.79 -1.50 -6.05
N ALA A 93 5.53 -1.73 -5.65
CA ALA A 93 5.05 -3.03 -5.21
C ALA A 93 3.52 -3.14 -5.37
N ILE A 94 3.03 -4.38 -5.38
CA ILE A 94 1.63 -4.70 -5.10
C ILE A 94 1.48 -5.01 -3.61
N GLY A 95 0.47 -4.44 -2.98
CA GLY A 95 0.19 -4.62 -1.55
C GLY A 95 -0.24 -3.32 -0.85
N GLU A 96 -0.63 -3.38 0.41
CA GLU A 96 -0.64 -4.59 1.23
C GLU A 96 -1.78 -5.54 0.84
N THR A 97 -1.50 -6.85 0.85
CA THR A 97 -2.46 -7.92 0.57
C THR A 97 -2.07 -9.17 1.34
N GLY A 98 -2.92 -10.17 1.45
CA GLY A 98 -2.60 -11.39 2.19
C GLY A 98 -3.82 -12.06 2.77
N LEU A 99 -3.65 -12.67 3.94
CA LEU A 99 -4.70 -13.39 4.66
C LEU A 99 -4.67 -12.99 6.14
N ASP A 100 -5.83 -12.67 6.71
CA ASP A 100 -6.02 -12.48 8.14
C ASP A 100 -7.29 -13.22 8.58
N PHE A 101 -7.08 -14.45 9.04
CA PHE A 101 -8.13 -15.34 9.53
C PHE A 101 -8.37 -15.21 11.04
N TYR A 102 -7.63 -14.33 11.71
CA TYR A 102 -7.85 -14.07 13.13
C TYR A 102 -9.02 -13.11 13.33
N LYS A 103 -9.16 -12.09 12.47
CA LYS A 103 -10.18 -11.03 12.63
C LYS A 103 -11.39 -11.15 11.72
N ALA A 104 -11.41 -12.09 10.78
CA ALA A 104 -12.47 -12.16 9.76
C ALA A 104 -12.88 -13.60 9.41
N THR A 105 -14.09 -13.73 8.87
CA THR A 105 -14.71 -15.02 8.49
C THR A 105 -14.86 -15.18 6.97
N ASN A 106 -14.49 -14.18 6.17
CA ASN A 106 -14.64 -14.16 4.71
C ASN A 106 -13.40 -14.75 3.99
N GLN A 107 -12.97 -15.94 4.38
CA GLN A 107 -11.72 -16.55 3.90
C GLN A 107 -11.67 -16.70 2.38
N GLU A 108 -12.79 -17.08 1.75
CA GLU A 108 -12.87 -17.26 0.29
C GLU A 108 -12.60 -15.95 -0.46
N GLU A 109 -13.14 -14.83 0.03
CA GLU A 109 -12.89 -13.51 -0.57
C GLU A 109 -11.44 -13.07 -0.38
N GLN A 110 -10.85 -13.32 0.79
CA GLN A 110 -9.42 -13.02 1.03
C GLN A 110 -8.51 -13.84 0.11
N ILE A 111 -8.76 -15.14 -0.03
CA ILE A 111 -7.99 -16.02 -0.92
C ILE A 111 -8.13 -15.57 -2.38
N ALA A 112 -9.34 -15.23 -2.83
CA ALA A 112 -9.57 -14.75 -4.19
C ALA A 112 -8.84 -13.43 -4.46
N ALA A 113 -8.94 -12.46 -3.54
CA ALA A 113 -8.27 -11.17 -3.65
C ALA A 113 -6.74 -11.29 -3.61
N PHE A 114 -6.21 -12.14 -2.73
CA PHE A 114 -4.77 -12.37 -2.60
C PHE A 114 -4.20 -13.06 -3.85
N THR A 115 -4.88 -14.10 -4.34
CA THR A 115 -4.50 -14.82 -5.57
C THR A 115 -4.42 -13.85 -6.75
N ARG A 116 -5.46 -13.02 -6.95
CA ARG A 116 -5.47 -12.06 -8.05
C ARG A 116 -4.36 -11.01 -7.92
N GLN A 117 -4.04 -10.56 -6.72
CA GLN A 117 -2.95 -9.60 -6.50
C GLN A 117 -1.56 -10.21 -6.74
N ILE A 118 -1.37 -11.50 -6.44
CA ILE A 118 -0.15 -12.25 -6.82
C ILE A 118 0.00 -12.29 -8.35
N GLU A 119 -1.08 -12.62 -9.08
CA GLU A 119 -1.05 -12.65 -10.55
C GLU A 119 -0.69 -11.28 -11.14
N ILE A 120 -1.22 -10.20 -10.57
CA ILE A 120 -0.92 -8.82 -11.01
C ILE A 120 0.56 -8.51 -10.75
N ALA A 121 1.08 -8.82 -9.56
CA ALA A 121 2.48 -8.60 -9.22
C ALA A 121 3.42 -9.35 -10.19
N GLN A 122 3.10 -10.62 -10.49
CA GLN A 122 3.83 -11.41 -11.48
C GLN A 122 3.76 -10.83 -12.89
N ALA A 123 2.59 -10.41 -13.34
CA ALA A 123 2.40 -9.86 -14.69
C ALA A 123 3.12 -8.53 -14.89
N LEU A 124 3.27 -7.74 -13.82
CA LEU A 124 3.93 -6.44 -13.84
C LEU A 124 5.41 -6.48 -13.42
N ASP A 125 5.95 -7.66 -13.09
CA ASP A 125 7.30 -7.83 -12.53
C ASP A 125 7.55 -6.94 -11.30
N LEU A 126 6.54 -6.83 -10.44
CA LEU A 126 6.59 -6.07 -9.19
C LEU A 126 6.71 -7.01 -7.98
N PRO A 127 7.45 -6.61 -6.93
CA PRO A 127 7.43 -7.33 -5.66
C PRO A 127 6.05 -7.23 -4.99
N LEU A 128 5.79 -8.17 -4.07
CA LEU A 128 4.56 -8.26 -3.29
C LEU A 128 4.84 -7.91 -1.82
N ILE A 129 4.00 -7.07 -1.22
CA ILE A 129 3.96 -6.81 0.23
C ILE A 129 2.82 -7.62 0.82
N VAL A 130 3.17 -8.58 1.68
CA VAL A 130 2.25 -9.52 2.30
C VAL A 130 2.01 -9.15 3.76
N HIS A 131 0.74 -9.02 4.14
CA HIS A 131 0.23 -8.86 5.52
C HIS A 131 0.45 -10.11 6.36
#